data_AF-A0A509LD47-F1
#
_entry.id   AF-A0A509LD47-F1
#
_cell.length_a   1.000
_cell.length_b   1.000
_cell.length_c   1.000
_cell.angle_alpha   90.00
_cell.angle_beta   90.00
_cell.angle_gamma   90.00
#
_symmetry.space_group_name_H-M   'P 1'
#
loop_
_entity.id
_entity.type
_entity.pdbx_description
1 polymer ?
#
loop_
_entity_poly.entity_id
_entity_poly.type
_entity_poly.pdbx_seq_one_letter_code
_entity_poly.pdbx_strand_id
1 'polypeptide(L)'
;MDLSLLIKKLSCMGNIFRLCAGLSTVITISVFVFMLILGLPLFRDTSVLSLWAGPWAPQEKLYGIEPMIAGTIGIAGFATLLALPLSLGSAFVITTLGHPGLQTGLKAFIRFMTGIPTVIYGFSAIFLLVP
;
A
#
# COMPACT_ATOMS: atom_id res chain seq x y z
N MET A 1 19.84 -25.78 33.23
CA MET A 1 19.05 -25.21 32.13
C MET A 1 18.95 -26.28 31.06
N ASP A 2 17.80 -26.96 30.97
CA ASP A 2 17.69 -28.21 30.22
C ASP A 2 17.65 -27.98 28.70
N LEU A 3 18.68 -28.49 28.02
CA LEU A 3 18.88 -28.38 26.58
C LEU A 3 17.70 -28.94 25.76
N SER A 4 17.00 -29.95 26.29
CA SER A 4 15.80 -30.56 25.70
C SER A 4 14.60 -29.60 25.65
N LEU A 5 14.45 -28.73 26.66
CA LEU A 5 13.41 -27.71 26.74
C LEU A 5 13.63 -26.60 25.69
N LEU A 6 14.89 -26.25 25.44
CA LEU A 6 15.26 -25.23 24.46
C LEU A 6 15.02 -25.71 23.01
N ILE A 7 15.36 -26.97 22.71
CA ILE A 7 15.11 -27.61 21.40
C ILE A 7 13.60 -27.72 21.11
N LYS A 8 12.80 -28.12 22.12
CA LYS A 8 11.33 -28.22 21.97
C LYS A 8 10.69 -26.86 21.71
N LYS A 9 11.18 -25.80 22.37
CA LYS A 9 10.69 -24.43 22.19
C LYS A 9 10.99 -23.88 20.78
N LEU A 10 12.21 -24.13 20.27
CA LEU A 10 12.62 -23.74 18.91
C LEU A 10 11.78 -24.44 17.82
N SER A 11 11.51 -25.74 17.98
CA SER A 11 10.67 -26.50 17.05
C SER A 11 9.21 -26.03 17.05
N CYS A 12 8.65 -25.73 18.23
CA CYS A 12 7.30 -25.17 18.37
C CYS A 12 7.19 -23.81 17.66
N MET A 13 8.15 -22.91 17.86
CA MET A 13 8.20 -21.61 17.19
C MET A 13 8.27 -21.75 15.65
N GLY A 14 9.09 -22.68 15.15
CA GLY A 14 9.19 -22.96 13.72
C GLY A 14 7.90 -23.52 13.11
N ASN A 15 7.13 -24.34 13.84
CA ASN A 15 5.82 -24.82 13.38
C ASN A 15 4.77 -23.72 13.36
N ILE A 16 4.73 -22.85 14.37
CA ILE A 16 3.80 -21.70 14.42
C ILE A 16 4.07 -20.76 13.24
N PHE A 17 5.33 -20.42 12.99
CA PHE A 17 5.69 -19.55 11.88
C PHE A 17 5.27 -20.14 10.52
N ARG A 18 5.52 -21.44 10.31
CA ARG A 18 5.10 -22.15 9.09
C ARG A 18 3.57 -22.17 8.92
N LEU A 19 2.82 -22.35 10.01
CA LEU A 19 1.36 -22.29 9.98
C LEU A 19 0.85 -20.88 9.64
N CYS A 20 1.38 -19.84 10.28
CA CYS A 20 1.01 -18.45 9.97
C CYS A 20 1.34 -18.08 8.52
N ALA A 21 2.52 -18.48 8.03
CA ALA A 21 2.92 -18.25 6.65
C ALA A 21 2.01 -19.01 5.68
N GLY A 22 1.69 -20.28 5.97
CA GLY A 22 0.76 -21.08 5.19
C GLY A 22 -0.64 -20.46 5.14
N LEU A 23 -1.18 -20.05 6.29
CA LEU A 23 -2.48 -19.39 6.40
C LEU A 23 -2.53 -18.08 5.60
N SER A 24 -1.51 -17.21 5.77
CA SER A 24 -1.38 -15.96 5.02
C SER A 24 -1.35 -16.20 3.50
N THR A 25 -0.59 -17.21 3.07
CA THR A 25 -0.48 -17.59 1.66
C THR A 25 -1.82 -18.09 1.12
N VAL A 26 -2.51 -18.97 1.87
CA VAL A 26 -3.83 -19.48 1.49
C VAL A 26 -4.84 -18.35 1.35
N ILE A 27 -4.91 -17.43 2.31
CA ILE A 27 -5.81 -16.27 2.26
C ILE A 27 -5.50 -15.40 1.02
N THR A 28 -4.21 -15.12 0.76
CA THR A 28 -3.80 -14.33 -0.40
C THR A 28 -4.21 -15.00 -1.71
N ILE A 29 -4.00 -16.31 -1.84
CA ILE A 29 -4.43 -17.08 -3.01
C ILE A 29 -5.96 -17.07 -3.13
N SER A 30 -6.70 -17.23 -2.04
CA SER A 30 -8.17 -17.18 -2.05
C SER A 30 -8.69 -15.84 -2.56
N VAL A 31 -8.13 -14.72 -2.10
CA VAL A 31 -8.50 -13.38 -2.57
C VAL A 31 -8.18 -13.22 -4.06
N PHE A 32 -7.02 -13.71 -4.50
CA PHE A 32 -6.64 -13.67 -5.91
C PHE A 32 -7.61 -14.47 -6.80
N VAL A 33 -7.92 -15.71 -6.41
CA VAL A 33 -8.88 -16.56 -7.13
C VAL A 33 -10.27 -15.92 -7.15
N PHE A 34 -10.72 -15.36 -6.03
CA PHE A 34 -11.98 -14.64 -5.93
C PHE A 34 -12.05 -13.47 -6.92
N MET A 35 -10.97 -12.67 -7.00
CA MET A 35 -10.87 -11.57 -7.95
C MET A 35 -10.93 -12.04 -9.40
N LEU A 36 -10.28 -13.15 -9.74
CA LEU A 36 -10.33 -13.73 -11.10
C LEU A 36 -11.75 -14.17 -11.45
N ILE A 37 -12.44 -14.89 -10.56
CA ILE A 37 -13.80 -15.38 -10.81
C ILE A 37 -14.77 -14.22 -11.09
N LEU A 38 -14.68 -13.14 -10.31
CA LEU A 38 -15.48 -11.94 -10.50
C LEU A 38 -15.11 -11.14 -11.76
N GLY A 39 -13.84 -11.18 -12.17
CA GLY A 39 -13.34 -10.48 -13.37
C GLY A 39 -13.58 -11.23 -14.69
N LEU A 40 -13.71 -12.56 -14.68
CA LEU A 40 -13.89 -13.37 -15.88
C LEU A 40 -15.09 -12.98 -16.77
N PRO A 41 -16.28 -12.65 -16.24
CA PRO A 41 -17.42 -12.23 -17.06
C PRO A 41 -17.13 -10.99 -17.92
N LEU A 42 -16.20 -10.14 -17.49
CA LEU A 42 -15.83 -8.89 -18.17
C LEU A 42 -15.19 -9.14 -19.55
N PHE A 43 -14.57 -10.30 -19.76
CA PHE A 43 -14.02 -10.71 -21.06
C PHE A 43 -15.06 -11.29 -22.02
N ARG A 44 -16.28 -11.59 -21.55
CA ARG A 44 -17.36 -12.08 -22.41
C ARG A 44 -18.08 -10.94 -23.12
N ASP A 45 -18.29 -9.84 -22.41
CA ASP A 45 -19.13 -8.73 -22.89
C ASP A 45 -18.31 -7.58 -23.51
N THR A 46 -16.98 -7.57 -23.32
CA THR A 46 -16.11 -6.45 -23.72
C THR A 46 -14.87 -6.91 -24.48
N SER A 47 -14.46 -6.15 -25.49
CA SER A 47 -13.23 -6.43 -26.25
C SER A 47 -11.98 -6.18 -25.40
N VAL A 48 -10.94 -7.00 -25.57
CA VAL A 48 -9.67 -6.84 -24.82
C VAL A 48 -9.05 -5.47 -25.07
N LEU A 49 -9.17 -4.92 -26.29
CA LEU A 49 -8.64 -3.61 -26.64
C LEU A 49 -9.35 -2.48 -25.86
N SER A 50 -10.68 -2.55 -25.73
CA SER A 50 -11.45 -1.59 -24.92
C SER A 50 -11.13 -1.67 -23.43
N LEU A 51 -10.64 -2.82 -22.93
CA LEU A 51 -10.17 -2.92 -21.55
C LEU A 51 -8.81 -2.26 -21.35
N TRP A 52 -7.96 -2.25 -22.36
CA TRP A 52 -6.63 -1.63 -22.29
C TRP A 52 -6.65 -0.12 -22.53
N ALA A 53 -7.34 0.34 -23.59
CA ALA A 53 -7.32 1.73 -24.07
C ALA A 53 -8.71 2.39 -24.09
N GLY A 54 -9.64 1.87 -23.30
CA GLY A 54 -10.98 2.45 -23.17
C GLY A 54 -11.11 3.41 -22.00
N PRO A 55 -12.17 4.23 -21.98
CA PRO A 55 -12.51 5.04 -20.82
C PRO A 55 -13.04 4.18 -19.67
N TRP A 56 -12.95 4.72 -18.45
CA TRP A 56 -13.62 4.17 -17.28
C TRP A 56 -15.01 4.80 -17.13
N ALA A 57 -16.04 4.12 -17.65
CA ALA A 57 -17.43 4.52 -17.52
C ALA A 57 -18.31 3.29 -17.21
N PRO A 58 -18.33 2.85 -15.95
CA PRO A 58 -19.09 1.66 -15.53
C PRO A 58 -20.59 1.72 -15.83
N GLN A 59 -21.17 2.92 -15.88
CA GLN A 59 -22.58 3.16 -16.22
C GLN A 59 -22.91 2.74 -17.65
N GLU A 60 -21.94 2.82 -18.54
CA GLU A 60 -22.04 2.46 -19.96
C GLU A 60 -21.42 1.08 -20.25
N LYS A 61 -21.10 0.29 -19.21
CA LYS A 61 -20.38 -0.99 -19.30
C LYS A 61 -18.97 -0.87 -19.92
N LEU A 62 -18.32 0.29 -19.78
CA LEU A 62 -16.95 0.52 -20.22
C LEU A 62 -16.00 0.47 -19.02
N TYR A 63 -15.05 -0.45 -19.05
CA TYR A 63 -14.17 -0.78 -17.92
C TYR A 63 -12.68 -0.63 -18.28
N GLY A 64 -12.33 0.38 -19.07
CA GLY A 64 -10.95 0.57 -19.51
C GLY A 64 -10.00 0.94 -18.36
N ILE A 65 -8.81 0.33 -18.35
CA ILE A 65 -7.80 0.48 -17.29
C ILE A 65 -6.91 1.72 -17.48
N GLU A 66 -6.86 2.29 -18.68
CA GLU A 66 -6.06 3.46 -19.04
C GLU A 66 -6.12 4.61 -18.00
N PRO A 67 -7.31 5.12 -17.62
CA PRO A 67 -7.38 6.23 -16.65
C PRO A 67 -6.86 5.85 -15.26
N MET A 68 -6.95 4.57 -14.87
CA MET A 68 -6.39 4.10 -13.59
C MET A 68 -4.87 4.11 -13.62
N ILE A 69 -4.27 3.69 -14.74
CA ILE A 69 -2.81 3.70 -14.93
C ILE A 69 -2.32 5.16 -15.00
N ALA A 70 -2.93 5.98 -15.85
CA ALA A 70 -2.57 7.38 -16.03
C ALA A 70 -2.71 8.16 -14.72
N GLY A 71 -3.82 7.97 -14.00
CA GLY A 71 -4.06 8.57 -12.69
C GLY A 71 -3.03 8.13 -11.64
N THR A 72 -2.73 6.83 -11.57
CA THR A 72 -1.73 6.30 -10.64
C THR A 72 -0.35 6.87 -10.90
N ILE A 73 0.10 6.86 -12.17
CA ILE A 73 1.42 7.40 -12.54
C ILE A 73 1.48 8.90 -12.31
N GLY A 74 0.43 9.65 -12.69
CA GLY A 74 0.37 11.10 -12.51
C GLY A 74 0.42 11.50 -11.04
N ILE A 75 -0.41 10.89 -10.19
CA ILE A 75 -0.46 11.19 -8.76
C ILE A 75 0.82 10.73 -8.07
N ALA A 76 1.32 9.52 -8.35
CA ALA A 76 2.56 9.02 -7.76
C ALA A 76 3.76 9.89 -8.17
N GLY A 77 3.87 10.24 -9.45
CA GLY A 77 4.93 11.09 -9.96
C GLY A 77 4.92 12.48 -9.32
N PHE A 78 3.75 13.12 -9.23
CA PHE A 78 3.62 14.42 -8.58
C PHE A 78 3.92 14.36 -7.08
N ALA A 79 3.41 13.34 -6.39
CA ALA A 79 3.70 13.11 -4.97
C ALA A 79 5.19 12.90 -4.72
N THR A 80 5.86 12.10 -5.55
CA THR A 80 7.32 11.88 -5.46
C THR A 80 8.09 13.15 -5.74
N LEU A 81 7.71 13.94 -6.74
CA LEU A 81 8.37 15.21 -7.08
C LEU A 81 8.37 16.19 -5.91
N LEU A 82 7.28 16.26 -5.15
CA LEU A 82 7.17 17.11 -3.96
C LEU A 82 7.80 16.48 -2.72
N ALA A 83 7.58 15.19 -2.49
CA ALA A 83 8.03 14.49 -1.30
C ALA A 83 9.55 14.29 -1.27
N LEU A 84 10.19 14.07 -2.42
CA LEU A 84 11.65 13.87 -2.49
C LEU A 84 12.46 15.05 -1.94
N PRO A 85 12.32 16.30 -2.43
CA PRO A 85 13.10 17.42 -1.91
C PRO A 85 12.78 17.70 -0.44
N LEU A 86 11.52 17.56 -0.02
CA LEU A 86 11.13 17.73 1.37
C LEU A 86 11.74 16.67 2.29
N SER A 87 11.74 15.41 1.87
CA SER A 87 12.32 14.27 2.61
C SER A 87 13.83 14.43 2.73
N LEU A 88 14.53 14.70 1.61
CA LEU A 88 15.97 14.92 1.59
C LEU A 88 16.38 16.15 2.40
N GLY A 89 15.65 17.26 2.26
CA GLY A 89 15.87 18.47 3.03
C GLY A 89 15.69 18.25 4.53
N SER A 90 14.62 17.55 4.93
CA SER A 90 14.36 17.21 6.34
C SER A 90 15.43 16.28 6.90
N ALA A 91 15.85 15.27 6.14
CA ALA A 91 16.92 14.37 6.53
C ALA A 91 18.23 15.14 6.76
N PHE A 92 18.61 16.00 5.81
CA PHE A 92 19.83 16.81 5.90
C PHE A 92 19.81 17.77 7.11
N VAL A 93 18.69 18.44 7.36
CA VAL A 93 18.54 19.31 8.54
C VAL A 93 18.67 18.51 9.83
N ILE A 94 18.09 17.31 9.91
CA ILE A 94 18.19 16.46 11.09
C ILE A 94 19.62 15.96 11.33
N THR A 95 20.37 15.63 10.27
CA THR A 95 21.69 15.01 10.41
C THR A 95 22.84 16.01 10.56
N THR A 96 22.77 17.15 9.88
CA THR A 96 23.95 18.01 9.68
C THR A 96 23.79 19.41 10.26
N LEU A 97 22.61 20.03 10.13
CA LEU A 97 22.41 21.44 10.47
C LEU A 97 21.63 21.70 11.76
N GLY A 98 20.80 20.76 12.20
CA GLY A 98 19.77 21.04 13.21
C GLY A 98 20.32 21.21 14.61
N HIS A 99 19.99 22.31 15.28
CA HIS A 99 20.13 22.44 16.73
C HIS A 99 19.24 21.39 17.44
N PRO A 100 19.58 20.87 18.65
CA PRO A 100 18.86 19.79 19.33
C PRO A 100 17.34 19.94 19.39
N GLY A 101 16.83 21.16 19.58
CA GLY A 101 15.39 21.44 19.59
C GLY A 101 14.70 21.19 18.25
N LEU A 102 15.28 21.67 17.14
CA LEU A 102 14.72 21.49 15.80
C LEU A 102 14.73 20.02 15.38
N GLN A 103 15.83 19.31 15.66
CA GLN A 103 15.91 17.87 15.40
C GLN A 103 14.82 17.09 16.16
N THR A 104 14.60 17.45 17.42
CA THR A 104 13.61 16.78 18.28
C THR A 104 12.19 17.05 17.79
N GLY A 105 11.88 18.30 17.41
CA GLY A 105 10.58 18.67 16.83
C GLY A 105 10.29 17.95 15.52
N LEU A 106 11.23 17.95 14.57
CA LEU A 106 11.06 17.25 13.28
C LEU A 106 10.91 15.75 13.46
N LYS A 107 11.73 15.11 14.32
CA LYS A 107 11.60 13.67 14.61
C LYS A 107 10.25 13.35 15.26
N ALA A 108 9.76 14.20 16.16
CA ALA A 108 8.44 14.01 16.77
C ALA A 108 7.31 14.13 15.74
N PHE A 109 7.38 15.13 14.85
CA PHE A 109 6.41 15.33 13.78
C PHE A 109 6.37 14.14 12.81
N ILE A 110 7.54 13.65 12.36
CA ILE A 110 7.62 12.47 11.49
C ILE A 110 6.97 11.26 12.16
N ARG A 111 7.31 11.00 13.44
CA ARG A 111 6.73 9.89 14.22
C ARG A 111 5.21 10.02 14.34
N PHE A 112 4.70 11.24 14.55
CA PHE A 112 3.28 11.50 14.59
C PHE A 112 2.61 11.19 13.25
N MET A 113 3.16 11.68 12.13
CA MET A 113 2.61 11.40 10.80
C MET A 113 2.58 9.91 10.47
N THR A 114 3.60 9.14 10.89
CA THR A 114 3.63 7.69 10.72
C THR A 114 2.66 6.94 11.64
N GLY A 115 2.18 7.58 12.70
CA GLY A 115 1.19 7.02 13.62
C GLY A 115 -0.25 7.10 13.10
N ILE A 116 -0.53 7.97 12.13
CA ILE A 116 -1.85 8.10 11.53
C ILE A 116 -2.08 6.94 10.54
N PRO A 117 -3.15 6.16 10.69
CA PRO A 117 -3.49 5.09 9.75
C PRO A 117 -3.71 5.62 8.33
N THR A 118 -3.20 4.88 7.33
CA THR A 118 -3.34 5.24 5.91
C THR A 118 -4.80 5.38 5.46
N VAL A 119 -5.71 4.62 6.07
CA VAL A 119 -7.16 4.67 5.82
C VAL A 119 -7.75 6.05 6.14
N ILE A 120 -7.25 6.75 7.17
CA ILE A 120 -7.75 8.09 7.53
C ILE A 120 -7.43 9.08 6.42
N TYR A 121 -6.21 9.05 5.89
CA TYR A 121 -5.84 9.93 4.77
C TYR A 121 -6.69 9.66 3.52
N GLY A 122 -6.99 8.39 3.23
CA GLY A 122 -7.87 8.01 2.13
C GLY A 122 -9.31 8.49 2.31
N PHE A 123 -9.90 8.27 3.48
CA PHE A 123 -11.26 8.72 3.78
C PHE A 123 -11.39 10.25 3.78
N SER A 124 -10.43 10.96 4.37
CA SER A 124 -10.41 12.43 4.37
C SER A 124 -10.32 12.99 2.95
N ALA A 125 -9.52 12.37 2.06
CA ALA A 125 -9.45 12.77 0.67
C ALA A 125 -10.79 12.61 -0.05
N ILE A 126 -11.50 11.50 0.17
CA ILE A 126 -12.83 11.28 -0.43
C ILE A 126 -13.80 12.38 0.01
N PHE A 127 -13.92 12.65 1.31
CA PHE A 127 -14.85 13.67 1.81
C PHE A 127 -14.51 15.10 1.40
N LEU A 128 -13.24 15.40 1.15
CA LEU A 128 -12.79 16.74 0.76
C LEU A 128 -12.82 16.97 -0.76
N LEU A 129 -12.55 15.93 -1.57
CA LEU A 129 -12.43 16.06 -3.02
C LEU A 129 -13.68 15.60 -3.79
N VAL A 130 -14.50 14.71 -3.22
CA VAL A 130 -15.76 14.31 -3.85
C VAL A 130 -16.84 15.31 -3.42
N PRO A 131 -17.42 16.08 -4.37
CA PRO A 131 -18.49 17.04 -4.07
C PRO A 131 -19.81 16.36 -3.69
#